data_AF-A0A958TIB2-F1
#
_entry.id   AF-A0A958TIB2-F1
#
_cell.length_a   1.000
_cell.length_b   1.000
_cell.length_c   1.000
_cell.angle_alpha   90.00
_cell.angle_beta   90.00
_cell.angle_gamma   90.00
#
_symmetry.space_group_name_H-M   'P 1'
#
loop_
_entity.id
_entity.type
_entity.pdbx_description
1 polymer ?
#
loop_
_entity_poly.entity_id
_entity_poly.type
_entity_poly.pdbx_seq_one_letter_code
_entity_poly.pdbx_strand_id
1 'polypeptide(L)'
;MKLVFKMVKPTMYNDKAWKRNLPTAKEFVVHEAGTFTTEKEKLITAINEFSKKSTNLHWPEHPAFGKFSTDQWGKMQYKHLDHHLKQFGV
;
A
#
# COMPACT_ATOMS: atom_id res chain seq x y z
N MET A 1 -6.85 -5.94 -19.48
CA MET A 1 -6.39 -5.60 -18.10
C MET A 1 -5.19 -4.65 -18.06
N LYS A 2 -4.07 -4.91 -18.76
CA LYS A 2 -2.86 -4.05 -18.70
C LYS A 2 -3.11 -2.55 -18.99
N LEU A 3 -3.98 -2.21 -19.94
CA LEU A 3 -4.28 -0.81 -20.30
C LEU A 3 -5.02 -0.04 -19.18
N VAL A 4 -5.97 -0.71 -18.50
CA VAL A 4 -6.76 -0.13 -17.40
C VAL A 4 -5.85 0.15 -16.20
N PHE A 5 -4.97 -0.78 -15.84
CA PHE A 5 -4.03 -0.57 -14.73
C PHE A 5 -3.02 0.55 -15.00
N LYS A 6 -2.62 0.77 -16.26
CA LYS A 6 -1.77 1.90 -16.63
C LYS A 6 -2.45 3.26 -16.38
N MET A 7 -3.77 3.35 -16.58
CA MET A 7 -4.54 4.57 -16.30
C MET A 7 -4.77 4.80 -14.80
N VAL A 8 -4.89 3.73 -14.01
CA VAL A 8 -5.06 3.80 -12.54
C VAL A 8 -3.73 4.06 -11.82
N LYS A 9 -2.60 3.60 -12.37
CA LYS A 9 -1.29 3.70 -11.75
C LYS A 9 -0.96 5.09 -11.14
N PRO A 10 -1.19 6.23 -11.82
CA PRO A 10 -0.91 7.54 -11.23
C PRO A 10 -1.72 7.84 -9.96
N THR A 11 -2.92 7.29 -9.82
CA THR A 11 -3.72 7.47 -8.60
C THR A 11 -3.13 6.77 -7.39
N MET A 12 -2.19 5.84 -7.59
CA MET A 12 -1.52 5.15 -6.49
C MET A 12 -0.58 6.07 -5.71
N TYR A 13 -0.01 7.12 -6.33
CA TYR A 13 1.01 7.97 -5.70
C TYR A 13 0.76 9.48 -5.82
N ASN A 14 -0.31 9.93 -6.49
CA ASN A 14 -0.70 11.34 -6.51
C ASN A 14 -1.51 11.75 -5.26
N ASP A 15 -1.97 12.99 -5.18
CA ASP A 15 -2.67 13.51 -4.00
C ASP A 15 -4.18 13.20 -3.95
N LYS A 16 -4.74 12.56 -4.99
CA LYS A 16 -6.18 12.25 -5.04
C LYS A 16 -6.52 11.11 -4.09
N ALA A 17 -7.38 11.31 -3.11
CA ALA A 17 -7.80 10.23 -2.19
C ALA A 17 -8.25 8.96 -2.92
N TRP A 18 -7.89 7.79 -2.39
CA TRP A 18 -8.38 6.52 -2.91
C TRP A 18 -9.88 6.37 -2.62
N LYS A 19 -10.59 5.78 -3.59
CA LYS A 19 -12.03 5.54 -3.44
C LYS A 19 -12.26 4.57 -2.28
N ARG A 20 -13.26 4.87 -1.45
CA ARG A 20 -13.74 3.95 -0.42
C ARG A 20 -14.44 2.75 -1.09
N ASN A 21 -14.45 1.62 -0.39
CA ASN A 21 -15.16 0.39 -0.80
C ASN A 21 -14.65 -0.24 -2.10
N LEU A 22 -13.37 -0.05 -2.44
CA LEU A 22 -12.72 -0.85 -3.47
C LEU A 22 -12.53 -2.29 -2.95
N PRO A 23 -12.64 -3.30 -3.83
CA PRO A 23 -12.46 -4.69 -3.41
C PRO A 23 -11.02 -4.96 -2.98
N THR A 24 -10.86 -5.65 -1.85
CA THR A 24 -9.57 -6.21 -1.44
C THR A 24 -9.18 -7.33 -2.40
N ALA A 25 -7.88 -7.41 -2.77
CA ALA A 25 -7.39 -8.52 -3.58
C ALA A 25 -7.62 -9.84 -2.83
N LYS A 26 -7.97 -10.92 -3.54
CA LYS A 26 -8.43 -12.18 -2.92
C LYS A 26 -7.40 -12.75 -1.94
N GLU A 27 -6.12 -12.59 -2.26
CA GLU A 27 -4.97 -13.00 -1.45
C GLU A 27 -4.82 -12.24 -0.14
N PHE A 28 -5.48 -11.08 0.01
CA PHE A 28 -5.44 -10.25 1.22
C PHE A 28 -6.78 -10.25 1.98
N VAL A 29 -7.75 -11.06 1.56
CA VAL A 29 -8.99 -11.24 2.31
C VAL A 29 -8.69 -12.04 3.58
N VAL A 30 -8.98 -11.43 4.73
CA VAL A 30 -8.81 -12.06 6.04
C VAL A 30 -10.05 -12.90 6.33
N HIS A 31 -9.89 -14.22 6.45
CA HIS A 31 -10.97 -15.15 6.76
C HIS A 31 -11.14 -15.41 8.27
N GLU A 32 -10.07 -15.25 9.04
CA GLU A 32 -10.05 -15.46 10.49
C GLU A 32 -9.43 -14.24 11.18
N ALA A 33 -10.02 -13.81 12.29
CA ALA A 33 -9.52 -12.67 13.03
C ALA A 33 -8.22 -13.03 13.78
N GLY A 34 -7.17 -12.23 13.58
CA GLY A 34 -5.95 -12.28 14.38
C GLY A 34 -6.06 -11.49 15.68
N THR A 35 -5.07 -11.66 16.56
CA THR A 35 -4.94 -10.85 17.78
C THR A 35 -4.50 -9.43 17.44
N PHE A 36 -5.31 -8.42 17.78
CA PHE A 36 -5.05 -7.02 17.43
C PHE A 36 -3.66 -6.52 17.85
N THR A 37 -3.23 -6.80 19.09
CA THR A 37 -1.92 -6.37 19.59
C THR A 37 -0.78 -6.94 18.76
N THR A 38 -0.88 -8.22 18.39
CA THR A 38 0.11 -8.90 17.54
C THR A 38 0.15 -8.28 16.14
N GLU A 39 -0.99 -8.03 15.52
CA GLU A 39 -1.04 -7.43 14.18
C GLU A 39 -0.57 -5.97 14.18
N LYS A 40 -0.85 -5.22 15.25
CA LYS A 40 -0.33 -3.87 15.45
C LYS A 40 1.20 -3.85 15.53
N GLU A 41 1.81 -4.77 16.28
CA GLU A 41 3.27 -4.87 16.40
C GLU A 41 3.93 -5.25 15.06
N LYS A 42 3.31 -6.17 14.31
CA LYS A 42 3.75 -6.51 12.95
C LYS A 42 3.69 -5.30 12.02
N LEU A 43 2.60 -4.52 12.06
CA LEU A 43 2.47 -3.30 11.26
C LEU A 43 3.55 -2.28 11.60
N ILE A 44 3.80 -2.02 12.88
CA ILE A 44 4.85 -1.09 13.34
C ILE A 44 6.23 -1.55 12.85
N THR A 45 6.53 -2.84 12.97
CA THR A 45 7.78 -3.43 12.48
C THR A 45 7.91 -3.23 10.97
N ALA A 46 6.88 -3.54 10.20
CA ALA A 46 6.88 -3.36 8.75
C ALA A 46 7.09 -1.90 8.32
N ILE A 47 6.47 -0.94 9.01
CA ILE A 47 6.67 0.50 8.76
C ILE A 47 8.13 0.89 9.01
N ASN A 48 8.71 0.45 10.12
CA ASN A 48 10.11 0.74 10.47
C ASN A 48 11.12 0.09 9.52
N GLU A 49 10.83 -1.12 9.02
CA GLU A 49 11.67 -1.77 8.01
C GLU A 49 11.56 -1.10 6.65
N PHE A 50 10.36 -0.67 6.26
CA PHE A 50 10.13 0.03 5.00
C PHE A 50 10.81 1.40 4.99
N SER A 51 10.73 2.16 6.10
CA SER A 51 11.33 3.50 6.18
C SER A 51 12.86 3.50 6.03
N LYS A 52 13.53 2.43 6.48
CA LYS A 52 14.98 2.24 6.29
C LYS A 52 15.40 2.02 4.84
N LYS A 53 14.46 1.75 3.93
CA LYS A 53 14.72 1.51 2.49
C LYS A 53 14.53 2.77 1.65
N SER A 54 14.47 3.95 2.25
CA SER A 54 14.24 5.24 1.56
C SER A 54 15.30 5.57 0.49
N THR A 55 16.50 5.02 0.59
CA THR A 55 17.59 5.17 -0.39
C THR A 55 17.70 3.98 -1.36
N ASN A 56 16.85 2.96 -1.23
CA ASN A 56 16.86 1.82 -2.13
C ASN A 56 16.40 2.23 -3.54
N LEU A 57 17.25 1.99 -4.54
CA LEU A 57 16.94 2.24 -5.96
C LEU A 57 16.46 0.98 -6.70
N HIS A 58 16.58 -0.19 -6.09
CA HIS A 58 16.23 -1.49 -6.66
C HIS A 58 14.97 -2.05 -6.00
N TRP A 59 13.82 -1.56 -6.44
CA TRP A 59 12.52 -2.09 -6.03
C TRP A 59 12.02 -3.16 -7.00
N PRO A 60 11.31 -4.20 -6.52
CA PRO A 60 10.62 -5.14 -7.39
C PRO A 60 9.54 -4.42 -8.20
N GLU A 61 9.16 -5.01 -9.34
CA GLU A 61 7.99 -4.54 -10.08
C GLU A 61 6.71 -4.87 -9.32
N HIS A 62 5.78 -3.91 -9.25
CA HIS A 62 4.48 -4.17 -8.67
C HIS A 62 3.68 -5.11 -9.59
N PRO A 63 3.07 -6.19 -9.08
CA PRO A 63 2.39 -7.21 -9.90
C PRO A 63 1.36 -6.65 -10.90
N ALA A 64 0.56 -5.66 -10.46
CA ALA A 64 -0.44 -4.99 -11.29
C ALA A 64 0.04 -3.74 -12.06
N PHE A 65 1.00 -2.99 -11.51
CA PHE A 65 1.33 -1.63 -11.96
C PHE A 65 2.76 -1.47 -12.51
N GLY A 66 3.55 -2.54 -12.49
CA GLY A 66 4.93 -2.56 -12.97
C GLY A 66 5.87 -1.70 -12.13
N LYS A 67 6.90 -1.14 -12.78
CA LYS A 67 7.95 -0.34 -12.13
C LYS A 67 7.43 0.92 -11.45
N PHE A 68 7.85 1.18 -10.23
CA PHE A 68 7.73 2.47 -9.57
C PHE A 68 9.14 2.98 -9.22
N SER A 69 9.33 4.30 -9.22
CA SER A 69 10.51 4.89 -8.59
C SER A 69 10.44 4.75 -7.06
N THR A 70 11.57 4.97 -6.38
CA THR A 70 11.62 4.97 -4.91
C THR A 70 10.63 5.96 -4.30
N ASP A 71 10.53 7.17 -4.86
CA ASP A 71 9.56 8.19 -4.43
C ASP A 71 8.11 7.74 -4.66
N GLN A 72 7.81 7.11 -5.79
CA GLN A 72 6.48 6.58 -6.07
C GLN A 72 6.11 5.44 -5.12
N TRP A 73 7.05 4.54 -4.80
CA TRP A 73 6.85 3.50 -3.79
C TRP A 73 6.56 4.12 -2.41
N GLY A 74 7.36 5.12 -2.00
CA GLY A 74 7.15 5.83 -0.74
C GLY A 74 5.77 6.47 -0.64
N LYS A 75 5.40 7.26 -1.66
CA LYS A 75 4.08 7.91 -1.74
C LYS A 75 2.94 6.91 -1.72
N MET A 76 3.06 5.83 -2.48
CA MET A 76 2.02 4.81 -2.57
C MET A 76 1.81 4.08 -1.24
N GLN A 77 2.88 3.67 -0.55
CA GLN A 77 2.77 2.98 0.73
C GLN A 77 2.27 3.90 1.85
N TYR A 78 2.74 5.14 1.90
CA TYR A 78 2.22 6.15 2.83
C TYR A 78 0.72 6.36 2.63
N LYS A 79 0.31 6.61 1.38
CA LYS A 79 -1.08 6.87 1.02
C LYS A 79 -1.99 5.67 1.27
N HIS A 80 -1.51 4.45 1.01
CA HIS A 80 -2.24 3.22 1.30
C HIS A 80 -2.50 3.07 2.79
N LEU A 81 -1.47 3.27 3.61
CA LEU A 81 -1.57 3.17 5.06
C LEU A 81 -2.52 4.24 5.61
N ASP A 82 -2.32 5.50 5.21
CA ASP A 82 -3.18 6.62 5.62
C ASP A 82 -4.65 6.41 5.21
N HIS A 83 -4.90 5.86 4.03
CA HIS A 83 -6.25 5.50 3.59
C HIS A 83 -6.93 4.55 4.58
N HIS A 84 -6.23 3.49 5.02
CA HIS A 84 -6.77 2.53 5.97
C HIS A 84 -6.92 3.09 7.38
N LEU A 85 -5.94 3.85 7.88
CA LEU A 85 -6.04 4.50 9.18
C LEU A 85 -7.27 5.42 9.27
N LYS A 86 -7.51 6.21 8.21
CA LYS A 86 -8.71 7.06 8.09
C LYS A 86 -10.02 6.28 8.04
N GLN A 87 -10.04 5.04 7.53
CA GLN A 87 -11.25 4.19 7.60
C GLN A 87 -11.58 3.78 9.03
N PHE A 88 -10.58 3.66 9.90
CA PHE A 88 -10.74 3.40 11.33
C PHE A 88 -10.90 4.67 12.18
N GLY A 89 -10.86 5.86 11.57
CA GLY A 89 -10.96 7.14 12.27
C GLY A 89 -9.72 7.53 13.07
N VAL A 90 -8.55 6.99 12.70
CA VAL A 90 -7.23 7.34 13.26
C VAL A 90 -6.57 8.43 12.42
#